data_AF-A0A1M3I861-F1
#
_entry.id   AF-A0A1M3I861-F1
#
_cell.length_a   1.000
_cell.length_b   1.000
_cell.length_c   1.000
_cell.angle_alpha   90.00
_cell.angle_beta   90.00
_cell.angle_gamma   90.00
#
_symmetry.space_group_name_H-M   'P 1'
#
loop_
_entity.id
_entity.type
_entity.pdbx_description
1 polymer ?
#
loop_
_entity_poly.entity_id
_entity_poly.type
_entity_poly.pdbx_seq_one_letter_code
_entity_poly.pdbx_strand_id
1 'polypeptide(L)'
;MSQIAQVNGTGNAGQQFTVSPTAEQRLEAKMQEEVSFLQRINVSPVRQQKGNLLGLGINSRVGGRRSAANLPRQPRYIGAMDGRSYELETELFDTMIPWNILDTWAEFPNFGKLYADAVARAIGLDRICVGWHGVEAADDTDLEEHPNLEDFNIGWLQKLRLERPDHVMGRALSGGTATGAAQPIHIHADAAYKNVDALAYDLIAGMPSWARTSTELVVIVGQDLVDEKYFPMVNRPLSTTIDGGKSTSDEAVRDIVVSAKQIGGRPAAIVPFFPEGTMAITPLKNLSIYYQAGGRRRFIREEPEMMRGMVDYQSSNEAYVIESTDHMVMAENITFTAP
;
A
#
# COMPACT_ATOMS: atom_id res chain seq x y z
N MET A 1 15.29 -29.23 -2.82
CA MET A 1 13.99 -29.89 -2.49
C MET A 1 13.79 -30.17 -1.00
N SER A 2 14.66 -30.92 -0.30
CA SER A 2 14.45 -31.32 1.11
C SER A 2 14.38 -30.15 2.11
N GLN A 3 15.24 -29.13 1.96
CA GLN A 3 15.22 -27.94 2.83
C GLN A 3 13.97 -27.06 2.61
N ILE A 4 13.49 -26.96 1.36
CA ILE A 4 12.29 -26.18 1.03
C ILE A 4 11.04 -26.87 1.61
N ALA A 5 11.00 -28.20 1.58
CA ALA A 5 9.94 -28.98 2.20
C ALA A 5 9.91 -28.76 3.73
N GLN A 6 11.07 -28.78 4.40
CA GLN A 6 11.17 -28.50 5.84
C GLN A 6 10.70 -27.09 6.23
N VAL A 7 11.03 -26.06 5.44
CA VAL A 7 10.61 -24.67 5.70
C VAL A 7 9.09 -24.51 5.57
N ASN A 8 8.46 -25.23 4.64
CA ASN A 8 7.02 -25.19 4.41
C ASN A 8 6.24 -26.18 5.31
N GLY A 9 6.92 -26.99 6.12
CA GLY A 9 6.31 -27.98 7.01
C GLY A 9 5.78 -29.24 6.30
N THR A 10 6.25 -29.54 5.08
CA THR A 10 5.85 -30.71 4.30
C THR A 10 7.02 -31.67 4.06
N GLY A 11 6.74 -32.97 3.95
CA GLY A 11 7.76 -34.00 3.72
C GLY A 11 8.20 -34.12 2.25
N ASN A 12 7.47 -33.51 1.31
CA ASN A 12 7.71 -33.67 -0.12
C ASN A 12 7.28 -32.40 -0.89
N ALA A 13 8.21 -31.76 -1.60
CA ALA A 13 7.97 -30.52 -2.34
C ALA A 13 7.49 -30.73 -3.79
N GLY A 14 7.56 -31.97 -4.30
CA GLY A 14 7.20 -32.34 -5.68
C GLY A 14 5.74 -32.72 -5.92
N GLN A 15 4.84 -32.45 -4.98
CA GLN A 15 3.38 -32.59 -5.13
C GLN A 15 2.71 -31.31 -4.65
N GLN A 16 1.59 -30.90 -5.26
CA GLN A 16 0.88 -29.70 -4.84
C GLN A 16 0.45 -29.85 -3.38
N PHE A 17 0.87 -28.91 -2.53
CA PHE A 17 0.51 -28.93 -1.11
C PHE A 17 -0.10 -27.59 -0.67
N THR A 18 -1.06 -27.67 0.23
CA THR A 18 -1.57 -26.51 0.96
C THR A 18 -0.58 -26.17 2.05
N VAL A 19 -0.17 -24.91 2.14
CA VAL A 19 0.72 -24.46 3.20
C VAL A 19 -0.05 -24.50 4.51
N SER A 20 0.54 -25.09 5.57
CA SER A 20 -0.13 -25.10 6.88
C SER A 20 -0.38 -23.67 7.35
N PRO A 21 -1.50 -23.36 8.05
CA PRO A 21 -1.80 -21.99 8.49
C PRO A 21 -0.67 -21.36 9.32
N THR A 22 0.05 -22.16 10.10
CA THR A 22 1.22 -21.71 10.87
C THR A 22 2.43 -21.41 10.00
N ALA A 23 2.64 -22.13 8.90
CA ALA A 23 3.73 -21.86 7.96
C ALA A 23 3.40 -20.66 7.05
N GLU A 24 2.14 -20.50 6.66
CA GLU A 24 1.63 -19.35 5.91
C GLU A 24 1.79 -18.06 6.73
N GLN A 25 1.36 -18.06 8.00
CA GLN A 25 1.58 -16.92 8.90
C GLN A 25 3.06 -16.54 9.06
N ARG A 26 3.97 -17.52 9.11
CA ARG A 26 5.42 -17.26 9.15
C ARG A 26 5.93 -16.66 7.83
N LEU A 27 5.43 -17.15 6.69
CA LEU A 27 5.79 -16.61 5.38
C LEU A 27 5.29 -15.17 5.22
N GLU A 28 4.06 -14.89 5.64
CA GLU A 28 3.48 -13.53 5.65
C GLU A 28 4.26 -12.58 6.56
N ALA A 29 4.60 -13.02 7.79
CA ALA A 29 5.45 -12.25 8.69
C ALA A 29 6.82 -11.95 8.06
N LYS A 30 7.40 -12.92 7.36
CA LYS A 30 8.67 -12.76 6.67
C LYS A 30 8.58 -11.80 5.47
N MET A 31 7.51 -11.87 4.68
CA MET A 31 7.25 -10.90 3.61
C MET A 31 7.15 -9.47 4.17
N GLN A 32 6.50 -9.30 5.32
CA GLN A 32 6.47 -8.01 6.02
C GLN A 32 7.86 -7.59 6.52
N GLU A 33 8.67 -8.50 7.07
CA GLU A 33 10.04 -8.21 7.52
C GLU A 33 10.91 -7.67 6.36
N GLU A 34 10.76 -8.23 5.16
CA GLU A 34 11.53 -7.83 3.97
C GLU A 34 11.08 -6.49 3.36
N VAL A 35 9.82 -6.08 3.61
CA VAL A 35 9.21 -4.89 2.99
C VAL A 35 8.65 -3.95 4.07
N SER A 36 9.40 -2.90 4.37
CA SER A 36 9.13 -1.97 5.48
C SER A 36 7.74 -1.29 5.45
N PHE A 37 7.16 -1.10 4.26
CA PHE A 37 5.81 -0.55 4.13
C PHE A 37 4.73 -1.54 4.60
N LEU A 38 4.89 -2.83 4.28
CA LEU A 38 3.93 -3.87 4.69
C LEU A 38 3.84 -4.03 6.21
N GLN A 39 4.89 -3.68 6.96
CA GLN A 39 4.88 -3.65 8.43
C GLN A 39 4.03 -2.53 9.02
N ARG A 40 3.73 -1.49 8.23
CA ARG A 40 3.02 -0.28 8.69
C ARG A 40 1.52 -0.33 8.38
N ILE A 41 1.10 -1.24 7.50
CA ILE A 41 -0.30 -1.50 7.16
C ILE A 41 -0.76 -2.80 7.82
N ASN A 42 -2.07 -3.12 7.73
CA ASN A 42 -2.55 -4.39 8.26
C ASN A 42 -2.51 -5.47 7.19
N VAL A 43 -1.92 -6.62 7.47
CA VAL A 43 -2.04 -7.82 6.61
C VAL A 43 -2.71 -8.91 7.44
N SER A 44 -4.00 -9.15 7.17
CA SER A 44 -4.88 -9.92 8.07
C SER A 44 -5.39 -11.21 7.42
N PRO A 45 -5.30 -12.36 8.11
CA PRO A 45 -5.90 -13.61 7.62
C PRO A 45 -7.41 -13.58 7.75
N VAL A 46 -8.11 -13.97 6.69
CA VAL A 46 -9.57 -14.19 6.67
C VAL A 46 -9.90 -15.61 6.22
N ARG A 47 -11.00 -16.19 6.70
CA ARG A 47 -11.38 -17.58 6.34
C ARG A 47 -12.25 -17.66 5.10
N GLN A 48 -13.15 -16.69 4.94
CA GLN A 48 -14.14 -16.68 3.88
C GLN A 48 -13.61 -15.90 2.67
N GLN A 49 -13.88 -16.41 1.47
CA GLN A 49 -13.52 -15.74 0.21
C GLN A 49 -14.28 -14.42 0.01
N LYS A 50 -15.50 -14.35 0.52
CA LYS A 50 -16.31 -13.12 0.57
C LYS A 50 -16.87 -12.96 1.97
N GLY A 51 -16.83 -11.74 2.49
CA GLY A 51 -17.27 -11.45 3.85
C GLY A 51 -17.39 -9.96 4.13
N ASN A 52 -17.78 -9.61 5.35
CA ASN A 52 -17.80 -8.23 5.80
C ASN A 52 -16.40 -7.82 6.25
N LEU A 53 -16.07 -6.53 6.13
CA LEU A 53 -14.82 -6.00 6.65
C LEU A 53 -14.66 -6.31 8.15
N LEU A 54 -13.43 -6.57 8.59
CA LEU A 54 -13.14 -6.88 9.98
C LEU A 54 -13.36 -5.65 10.89
N GLY A 55 -13.29 -4.44 10.32
CA GLY A 55 -13.46 -3.19 11.05
C GLY A 55 -12.29 -2.93 11.99
N LEU A 56 -11.08 -3.28 11.56
CA LEU A 56 -9.83 -3.14 12.31
C LEU A 56 -9.33 -1.70 12.21
N GLY A 57 -10.11 -0.74 12.72
CA GLY A 57 -9.75 0.66 12.56
C GLY A 57 -10.88 1.61 12.88
N ILE A 58 -10.98 1.98 14.16
CA ILE A 58 -11.33 3.32 14.65
C ILE A 58 -12.53 4.02 13.95
N ASN A 59 -13.73 3.95 14.53
CA ASN A 59 -14.41 5.10 15.16
C ASN A 59 -15.90 4.85 15.41
N SER A 60 -16.27 4.81 16.68
CA SER A 60 -17.45 5.53 17.16
C SER A 60 -17.20 5.99 18.60
N ARG A 61 -17.72 7.17 18.96
CA ARG A 61 -17.68 7.63 20.35
C ARG A 61 -18.49 6.65 21.20
N VAL A 62 -17.80 5.86 22.01
CA VAL A 62 -18.39 4.91 22.96
C VAL A 62 -18.88 5.57 24.26
N GLY A 63 -18.41 6.79 24.54
CA GLY A 63 -18.78 7.54 25.73
C GLY A 63 -20.25 7.95 25.73
N GLY A 64 -20.96 7.64 26.82
CA GLY A 64 -22.33 8.08 27.04
C GLY A 64 -22.68 8.09 28.53
N ARG A 65 -23.57 8.98 28.94
CA ARG A 65 -24.16 9.04 30.28
C ARG A 65 -25.67 8.84 30.18
N ARG A 66 -26.25 8.12 31.15
CA ARG A 66 -27.70 8.00 31.35
C ARG A 66 -28.00 8.29 32.83
N SER A 67 -29.08 9.02 33.10
CA SER A 67 -29.45 9.45 34.45
C SER A 67 -30.79 8.87 34.96
N ALA A 68 -31.57 8.20 34.10
CA ALA A 68 -32.88 7.66 34.47
C ALA A 68 -32.79 6.17 34.81
N ALA A 69 -33.44 5.76 35.90
CA ALA A 69 -33.39 4.39 36.44
C ALA A 69 -33.98 3.32 35.52
N ASN A 70 -34.87 3.68 34.59
CA ASN A 70 -35.61 2.74 33.74
C ASN A 70 -35.28 2.85 32.24
N LEU A 71 -34.15 3.46 31.87
CA LEU A 71 -33.68 3.47 30.48
C LEU A 71 -32.58 2.42 30.30
N PRO A 72 -32.78 1.38 29.47
CA PRO A 72 -31.75 0.38 29.21
C PRO A 72 -30.54 1.03 28.54
N ARG A 73 -29.34 0.61 28.97
CA ARG A 73 -28.09 1.01 28.32
C ARG A 73 -28.05 0.38 26.92
N GLN A 74 -27.87 1.20 25.89
CA GLN A 74 -27.72 0.74 24.51
C GLN A 74 -26.22 0.72 24.18
N PRO A 75 -25.58 -0.47 24.14
CA PRO A 75 -24.20 -0.58 23.69
C PRO A 75 -24.09 -0.21 22.21
N ARG A 76 -22.98 0.41 21.83
CA ARG A 76 -22.64 0.70 20.42
C ARG A 76 -21.52 -0.23 20.01
N TYR A 77 -21.63 -0.81 18.82
CA TYR A 77 -20.55 -1.61 18.24
C TYR A 77 -19.42 -0.67 17.78
N ILE A 78 -18.18 -1.10 18.00
CA ILE A 78 -16.97 -0.27 17.78
C ILE A 78 -16.45 -0.42 16.35
N GLY A 79 -16.65 -1.59 15.74
CA GLY A 79 -16.34 -1.78 14.32
C GLY A 79 -17.36 -1.06 13.46
N ALA A 80 -16.91 -0.20 12.55
CA ALA A 80 -17.79 0.32 11.52
C ALA A 80 -18.19 -0.86 10.61
N MET A 81 -19.40 -1.37 10.77
CA MET A 81 -20.01 -2.24 9.78
C MET A 81 -20.83 -1.34 8.85
N ASP A 82 -20.17 -0.64 7.93
CA ASP A 82 -20.83 0.16 6.89
C ASP A 82 -21.53 -0.71 5.82
N GLY A 83 -21.81 -1.98 6.12
CA GLY A 83 -22.37 -2.95 5.16
C GLY A 83 -21.44 -3.28 3.99
N ARG A 84 -20.19 -2.81 4.03
CA ARG A 84 -19.17 -3.08 3.02
C ARG A 84 -18.67 -4.52 3.13
N SER A 85 -18.42 -5.13 1.98
CA SER A 85 -17.88 -6.48 1.86
C SER A 85 -16.53 -6.46 1.17
N TYR A 86 -15.69 -7.44 1.49
CA TYR A 86 -14.50 -7.76 0.71
C TYR A 86 -14.76 -9.04 -0.11
N GLU A 87 -14.07 -9.16 -1.22
CA GLU A 87 -14.05 -10.33 -2.10
C GLU A 87 -12.59 -10.60 -2.47
N LEU A 88 -12.12 -11.81 -2.18
CA LEU A 88 -10.74 -12.22 -2.44
C LEU A 88 -10.65 -12.80 -3.85
N GLU A 89 -9.73 -12.25 -4.63
CA GLU A 89 -9.41 -12.72 -5.97
C GLU A 89 -8.22 -13.68 -5.92
N THR A 90 -8.19 -14.64 -6.84
CA THR A 90 -7.09 -15.60 -6.93
C THR A 90 -5.92 -14.98 -7.66
N GLU A 91 -4.79 -14.91 -6.98
CA GLU A 91 -3.54 -14.34 -7.46
C GLU A 91 -2.50 -15.45 -7.62
N LEU A 92 -1.73 -15.38 -8.70
CA LEU A 92 -0.71 -16.36 -9.06
C LEU A 92 0.67 -15.69 -9.05
N PHE A 93 1.62 -16.26 -8.29
CA PHE A 93 2.98 -15.77 -8.12
C PHE A 93 4.00 -16.82 -8.57
N ASP A 94 4.02 -17.06 -9.88
CA ASP A 94 4.85 -18.11 -10.48
C ASP A 94 6.25 -17.58 -10.79
N THR A 95 7.27 -18.26 -10.28
CA THR A 95 8.68 -17.88 -10.50
C THR A 95 9.48 -19.03 -11.08
N MET A 96 10.54 -18.70 -11.82
CA MET A 96 11.42 -19.69 -12.44
C MET A 96 12.88 -19.32 -12.20
N ILE A 97 13.70 -20.34 -11.91
CA ILE A 97 15.16 -20.23 -11.90
C ILE A 97 15.74 -21.12 -12.99
N PRO A 98 16.49 -20.57 -13.96
CA PRO A 98 17.25 -21.34 -14.95
C PRO A 98 18.33 -22.23 -14.31
N TRP A 99 18.65 -23.39 -14.93
CA TRP A 99 19.61 -24.36 -14.36
C TRP A 99 21.01 -23.78 -14.13
N ASN A 100 21.52 -22.94 -15.03
CA ASN A 100 22.83 -22.32 -14.87
C ASN A 100 22.93 -21.48 -13.59
N ILE A 101 21.85 -20.76 -13.24
CA ILE A 101 21.79 -19.97 -12.02
C ILE A 101 21.62 -20.89 -10.80
N LEU A 102 20.79 -21.93 -10.93
CA LEU A 102 20.59 -22.92 -9.88
C LEU A 102 21.90 -23.61 -9.49
N ASP A 103 22.69 -24.04 -10.48
CA ASP A 103 23.99 -24.68 -10.27
C ASP A 103 24.99 -23.73 -9.61
N THR A 104 25.02 -22.48 -10.08
CA THR A 104 25.86 -21.43 -9.46
C THR A 104 25.49 -21.21 -7.99
N TRP A 105 24.20 -21.22 -7.68
CA TRP A 105 23.74 -20.95 -6.32
C TRP A 105 23.77 -22.18 -5.41
N ALA A 106 23.84 -23.39 -5.97
CA ALA A 106 23.96 -24.64 -5.23
C ALA A 106 25.27 -24.73 -4.42
N GLU A 107 26.29 -23.95 -4.78
CA GLU A 107 27.53 -23.82 -4.00
C GLU A 107 27.31 -23.16 -2.63
N PHE A 108 26.24 -22.37 -2.46
CA PHE A 108 25.93 -21.70 -1.20
C PHE A 108 25.11 -22.60 -0.26
N PRO A 109 25.58 -22.85 0.98
CA PRO A 109 24.90 -23.75 1.93
C PRO A 109 23.52 -23.24 2.40
N ASN A 110 23.20 -21.96 2.18
CA ASN A 110 21.95 -21.30 2.57
C ASN A 110 21.06 -20.90 1.38
N PHE A 111 21.30 -21.46 0.18
CA PHE A 111 20.56 -21.15 -1.06
C PHE A 111 19.04 -21.12 -0.87
N GLY A 112 18.46 -22.16 -0.27
CA GLY A 112 17.01 -22.28 -0.13
C GLY A 112 16.39 -21.14 0.68
N LYS A 113 17.13 -20.60 1.66
CA LYS A 113 16.68 -19.42 2.41
C LYS A 113 16.79 -18.16 1.55
N LEU A 114 17.93 -17.93 0.92
CA LEU A 114 18.15 -16.75 0.06
C LEU A 114 17.11 -16.65 -1.07
N TYR A 115 16.81 -17.77 -1.72
CA TYR A 115 15.76 -17.82 -2.74
C TYR A 115 14.38 -17.52 -2.16
N ALA A 116 14.03 -18.13 -1.02
CA ALA A 116 12.75 -17.84 -0.37
C ALA A 116 12.64 -16.38 0.11
N ASP A 117 13.74 -15.75 0.55
CA ASP A 117 13.80 -14.33 0.93
C ASP A 117 13.58 -13.45 -0.30
N ALA A 118 14.23 -13.77 -1.43
CA ALA A 118 14.11 -13.02 -2.68
C ALA A 118 12.70 -13.10 -3.28
N VAL A 119 12.09 -14.30 -3.32
CA VAL A 119 10.71 -14.49 -3.80
C VAL A 119 9.72 -13.78 -2.87
N ALA A 120 9.90 -13.89 -1.55
CA ALA A 120 9.06 -13.18 -0.58
C ALA A 120 9.12 -11.66 -0.77
N ARG A 121 10.32 -11.10 -1.03
CA ARG A 121 10.48 -9.68 -1.33
C ARG A 121 9.79 -9.28 -2.63
N ALA A 122 9.93 -10.07 -3.70
CA ALA A 122 9.29 -9.80 -4.99
C ALA A 122 7.76 -9.74 -4.83
N ILE A 123 7.15 -10.77 -4.24
CA ILE A 123 5.71 -10.82 -3.97
C ILE A 123 5.27 -9.64 -3.09
N GLY A 124 6.06 -9.27 -2.09
CA GLY A 124 5.77 -8.11 -1.24
C GLY A 124 5.80 -6.78 -2.00
N LEU A 125 6.67 -6.62 -2.99
CA LEU A 125 6.74 -5.44 -3.85
C LEU A 125 5.58 -5.42 -4.86
N ASP A 126 5.22 -6.56 -5.45
CA ASP A 126 4.09 -6.70 -6.36
C ASP A 126 2.78 -6.33 -5.64
N ARG A 127 2.58 -6.80 -4.40
CA ARG A 127 1.44 -6.40 -3.57
C ARG A 127 1.35 -4.90 -3.33
N ILE A 128 2.49 -4.22 -3.19
CA ILE A 128 2.49 -2.75 -3.06
C ILE A 128 2.12 -2.10 -4.39
N CYS A 129 2.69 -2.57 -5.49
CA CYS A 129 2.40 -2.06 -6.83
C CYS A 129 0.90 -2.17 -7.13
N VAL A 130 0.32 -3.37 -7.00
CA VAL A 130 -1.11 -3.64 -7.19
C VAL A 130 -1.96 -2.83 -6.20
N GLY A 131 -1.53 -2.72 -4.94
CA GLY A 131 -2.25 -1.92 -3.95
C GLY A 131 -2.44 -0.45 -4.36
N TRP A 132 -1.50 0.13 -5.10
CA TRP A 132 -1.60 1.50 -5.59
C TRP A 132 -2.17 1.62 -7.01
N HIS A 133 -1.78 0.73 -7.91
CA HIS A 133 -2.08 0.82 -9.35
C HIS A 133 -3.30 -0.02 -9.77
N GLY A 134 -3.68 -1.04 -9.01
CA GLY A 134 -4.74 -1.97 -9.35
C GLY A 134 -6.09 -1.31 -9.61
N VAL A 135 -6.63 -1.50 -10.81
CA VAL A 135 -7.88 -0.92 -11.34
C VAL A 135 -8.99 -1.96 -11.40
N GLU A 136 -8.66 -3.16 -11.85
CA GLU A 136 -9.61 -4.27 -11.99
C GLU A 136 -8.93 -5.62 -11.69
N ALA A 137 -9.75 -6.66 -11.55
CA ALA A 137 -9.31 -8.04 -11.44
C ALA A 137 -9.77 -8.75 -12.73
N ALA A 138 -8.89 -8.78 -13.73
CA ALA A 138 -9.15 -9.45 -15.00
C ALA A 138 -8.97 -10.97 -14.85
N ASP A 139 -9.61 -11.74 -15.74
CA ASP A 139 -9.46 -13.20 -15.75
C ASP A 139 -8.02 -13.63 -16.11
N ASP A 140 -7.37 -12.88 -17.00
CA ASP A 140 -5.99 -13.07 -17.44
C ASP A 140 -5.27 -11.72 -17.43
N THR A 141 -4.05 -11.67 -16.88
CA THR A 141 -3.26 -10.43 -16.80
C THR A 141 -2.27 -10.28 -17.94
N ASP A 142 -2.13 -9.08 -18.48
CA ASP A 142 -1.18 -8.74 -19.55
C ASP A 142 -0.12 -7.73 -19.06
N LEU A 143 1.10 -8.21 -18.84
CA LEU A 143 2.22 -7.35 -18.41
C LEU A 143 2.74 -6.39 -19.50
N GLU A 144 2.45 -6.63 -20.77
CA GLU A 144 2.84 -5.71 -21.86
C GLU A 144 1.90 -4.50 -21.90
N GLU A 145 0.60 -4.73 -21.73
CA GLU A 145 -0.41 -3.67 -21.68
C GLU A 145 -0.47 -2.98 -20.31
N HIS A 146 -0.30 -3.74 -19.23
CA HIS A 146 -0.39 -3.28 -17.84
C HIS A 146 0.90 -3.55 -17.05
N PRO A 147 2.00 -2.81 -17.32
CA PRO A 147 3.31 -3.04 -16.69
C PRO A 147 3.33 -2.85 -15.16
N ASN A 148 2.35 -2.13 -14.60
CA ASN A 148 2.20 -1.92 -13.16
C ASN A 148 1.17 -2.84 -12.52
N LEU A 149 0.76 -3.93 -13.18
CA LEU A 149 -0.22 -4.90 -12.67
C LEU A 149 -1.58 -4.25 -12.36
N GLU A 150 -2.04 -3.40 -13.27
CA GLU A 150 -3.29 -2.62 -13.15
C GLU A 150 -4.54 -3.50 -13.27
N ASP A 151 -4.41 -4.66 -13.90
CA ASP A 151 -5.46 -5.66 -14.17
C ASP A 151 -5.40 -6.88 -13.22
N PHE A 152 -4.48 -6.88 -12.25
CA PHE A 152 -4.27 -8.01 -11.34
C PHE A 152 -5.28 -8.08 -10.20
N ASN A 153 -5.60 -6.94 -9.58
CA ASN A 153 -6.61 -6.82 -8.53
C ASN A 153 -7.04 -5.36 -8.37
N ILE A 154 -8.12 -5.11 -7.63
CA ILE A 154 -8.60 -3.76 -7.32
C ILE A 154 -7.87 -3.20 -6.09
N GLY A 155 -6.99 -2.22 -6.30
CA GLY A 155 -6.18 -1.56 -5.28
C GLY A 155 -6.92 -0.54 -4.41
N TRP A 156 -6.22 0.06 -3.43
CA TRP A 156 -6.79 1.02 -2.49
C TRP A 156 -7.28 2.30 -3.16
N LEU A 157 -6.48 2.90 -4.06
CA LEU A 157 -6.86 4.15 -4.73
C LEU A 157 -8.14 3.96 -5.54
N GLN A 158 -8.21 2.88 -6.32
CA GLN A 158 -9.40 2.54 -7.09
C GLN A 158 -10.61 2.27 -6.20
N LYS A 159 -10.45 1.57 -5.07
CA LYS A 159 -11.56 1.38 -4.10
C LYS A 159 -12.10 2.70 -3.59
N LEU A 160 -11.24 3.68 -3.30
CA LEU A 160 -11.72 5.00 -2.89
C LEU A 160 -12.53 5.69 -4.01
N ARG A 161 -12.09 5.57 -5.28
CA ARG A 161 -12.84 6.11 -6.44
C ARG A 161 -14.25 5.52 -6.55
N LEU A 162 -14.39 4.23 -6.27
CA LEU A 162 -15.65 3.49 -6.38
C LEU A 162 -16.57 3.74 -5.17
N GLU A 163 -16.03 3.70 -3.95
CA GLU A 163 -16.82 3.67 -2.72
C GLU A 163 -17.05 5.06 -2.11
N ARG A 164 -16.12 6.01 -2.31
CA ARG A 164 -16.19 7.36 -1.73
C ARG A 164 -15.65 8.42 -2.71
N PRO A 165 -16.31 8.62 -3.86
CA PRO A 165 -15.89 9.56 -4.90
C PRO A 165 -15.71 11.00 -4.39
N ASP A 166 -16.48 11.42 -3.39
CA ASP A 166 -16.37 12.76 -2.79
C ASP A 166 -15.00 13.02 -2.13
N HIS A 167 -14.25 11.96 -1.81
CA HIS A 167 -12.92 12.02 -1.21
C HIS A 167 -11.80 12.00 -2.26
N VAL A 168 -12.15 12.08 -3.54
CA VAL A 168 -11.22 12.06 -4.67
C VAL A 168 -11.26 13.39 -5.42
N MET A 169 -10.14 14.10 -5.43
CA MET A 169 -9.94 15.30 -6.23
C MET A 169 -9.16 14.97 -7.52
N GLY A 170 -9.45 15.68 -8.60
CA GLY A 170 -8.71 15.52 -9.86
C GLY A 170 -9.28 14.46 -10.80
N ARG A 171 -10.50 13.95 -10.55
CA ARG A 171 -11.23 13.10 -11.50
C ARG A 171 -12.67 13.54 -11.70
N ALA A 172 -13.16 13.39 -12.93
CA ALA A 172 -14.58 13.57 -13.22
C ALA A 172 -15.41 12.41 -12.64
N LEU A 173 -16.61 12.72 -12.16
CA LEU A 173 -17.56 11.71 -11.74
C LEU A 173 -18.22 11.04 -12.95
N SER A 174 -18.18 9.71 -13.00
CA SER A 174 -18.88 8.88 -13.98
C SER A 174 -19.77 7.88 -13.23
N GLY A 175 -21.08 7.93 -13.47
CA GLY A 175 -22.03 7.03 -12.80
C GLY A 175 -22.04 7.11 -11.26
N GLY A 176 -21.64 8.25 -10.69
CA GLY A 176 -21.50 8.40 -9.24
C GLY A 176 -20.21 7.80 -8.65
N THR A 177 -19.20 7.51 -9.49
CA THR A 177 -17.86 7.08 -9.06
C THR A 177 -16.80 8.03 -9.63
N ALA A 178 -15.64 8.18 -8.99
CA ALA A 178 -14.55 9.04 -9.46
C ALA A 178 -13.65 8.29 -10.46
N THR A 179 -14.25 7.64 -11.46
CA THR A 179 -13.56 6.81 -12.47
C THR A 179 -13.42 7.51 -13.83
N GLY A 180 -14.00 8.70 -13.99
CA GLY A 180 -13.88 9.48 -15.22
C GLY A 180 -12.46 10.05 -15.44
N ALA A 181 -12.27 10.71 -16.59
CA ALA A 181 -10.98 11.26 -16.98
C ALA A 181 -10.37 12.16 -15.89
N ALA A 182 -9.08 11.94 -15.62
CA ALA A 182 -8.34 12.73 -14.65
C ALA A 182 -8.15 14.16 -15.17
N GLN A 183 -8.56 15.13 -14.37
CA GLN A 183 -8.44 16.56 -14.64
C GLN A 183 -7.21 17.10 -13.92
N PRO A 184 -6.35 17.88 -14.60
CA PRO A 184 -5.11 18.33 -13.98
C PRO A 184 -5.39 19.28 -12.81
N ILE A 185 -4.72 19.04 -11.70
CA ILE A 185 -4.66 19.95 -10.55
C ILE A 185 -3.36 20.74 -10.66
N HIS A 186 -3.48 22.00 -11.06
CA HIS A 186 -2.33 22.87 -11.26
C HIS A 186 -1.80 23.42 -9.94
N ILE A 187 -0.49 23.29 -9.72
CA ILE A 187 0.25 23.90 -8.62
C ILE A 187 1.28 24.88 -9.17
N HIS A 188 0.98 26.18 -9.09
CA HIS A 188 1.90 27.27 -9.43
C HIS A 188 1.43 28.59 -8.79
N ALA A 189 2.23 29.65 -8.90
CA ALA A 189 2.00 30.93 -8.20
C ALA A 189 0.61 31.56 -8.44
N ASP A 190 0.08 31.38 -9.65
CA ASP A 190 -1.21 31.93 -10.12
C ASP A 190 -2.35 30.91 -10.12
N ALA A 191 -2.10 29.66 -9.71
CA ALA A 191 -3.12 28.62 -9.63
C ALA A 191 -3.96 28.75 -8.34
N ALA A 192 -5.02 27.94 -8.25
CA ALA A 192 -5.79 27.77 -7.01
C ALA A 192 -4.90 27.29 -5.85
N TYR A 193 -3.96 26.39 -6.14
CA TYR A 193 -2.96 25.90 -5.18
C TYR A 193 -1.57 26.44 -5.54
N LYS A 194 -0.96 27.17 -4.61
CA LYS A 194 0.36 27.78 -4.82
C LYS A 194 1.53 26.85 -4.50
N ASN A 195 1.28 25.80 -3.72
CA ASN A 195 2.26 24.81 -3.33
C ASN A 195 1.56 23.50 -2.92
N VAL A 196 2.35 22.43 -2.82
CA VAL A 196 1.90 21.09 -2.44
C VAL A 196 1.25 21.07 -1.05
N ASP A 197 1.70 21.94 -0.13
CA ASP A 197 1.11 22.04 1.21
C ASP A 197 -0.32 22.56 1.19
N ALA A 198 -0.63 23.54 0.34
CA ALA A 198 -1.97 24.11 0.23
C ALA A 198 -2.99 23.06 -0.25
N LEU A 199 -2.59 22.22 -1.22
CA LEU A 199 -3.41 21.09 -1.67
C LEU A 199 -3.64 20.08 -0.55
N ALA A 200 -2.57 19.71 0.18
CA ALA A 200 -2.69 18.77 1.30
C ALA A 200 -3.63 19.29 2.41
N TYR A 201 -3.58 20.59 2.72
CA TYR A 201 -4.50 21.21 3.67
C TYR A 201 -5.96 21.15 3.22
N ASP A 202 -6.23 21.39 1.93
CA ASP A 202 -7.59 21.34 1.41
C ASP A 202 -8.15 19.91 1.41
N LEU A 203 -7.33 18.93 1.01
CA LEU A 203 -7.68 17.51 1.12
C LEU A 203 -8.04 17.11 2.56
N ILE A 204 -7.24 17.50 3.55
CA ILE A 204 -7.52 17.25 4.97
C ILE A 204 -8.80 17.96 5.42
N ALA A 205 -9.08 19.16 4.89
CA ALA A 205 -10.30 19.90 5.21
C ALA A 205 -11.57 19.21 4.70
N GLY A 206 -11.47 18.48 3.57
CA GLY A 206 -12.54 17.67 2.98
C GLY A 206 -12.93 16.43 3.80
N MET A 207 -12.06 15.95 4.70
CA MET A 207 -12.40 14.85 5.60
C MET A 207 -13.44 15.27 6.67
N PRO A 208 -14.25 14.32 7.18
CA PRO A 208 -15.10 14.53 8.34
C PRO A 208 -14.34 15.10 9.53
N SER A 209 -15.00 15.94 10.34
CA SER A 209 -14.34 16.72 11.40
C SER A 209 -13.58 15.87 12.43
N TRP A 210 -14.03 14.63 12.66
CA TRP A 210 -13.41 13.69 13.58
C TRP A 210 -12.21 12.96 12.96
N ALA A 211 -12.23 12.70 11.65
CA ALA A 211 -11.17 12.04 10.91
C ALA A 211 -9.96 12.97 10.74
N ARG A 212 -10.21 14.23 10.34
CA ARG A 212 -9.15 15.23 10.13
C ARG A 212 -8.35 15.58 11.39
N THR A 213 -8.94 15.38 12.57
CA THR A 213 -8.26 15.60 13.87
C THR A 213 -7.37 14.43 14.30
N SER A 214 -7.35 13.33 13.55
CA SER A 214 -6.48 12.20 13.86
C SER A 214 -5.01 12.62 13.86
N THR A 215 -4.26 12.17 14.86
CA THR A 215 -2.81 12.38 14.97
C THR A 215 -2.01 11.40 14.13
N GLU A 216 -2.66 10.35 13.61
CA GLU A 216 -2.02 9.27 12.84
C GLU A 216 -2.07 9.51 11.33
N LEU A 217 -2.58 10.66 10.87
CA LEU A 217 -2.62 11.00 9.44
C LEU A 217 -1.20 11.14 8.88
N VAL A 218 -0.96 10.44 7.78
CA VAL A 218 0.28 10.47 7.00
C VAL A 218 -0.07 10.87 5.57
N VAL A 219 0.76 11.73 4.96
CA VAL A 219 0.65 12.10 3.55
C VAL A 219 1.52 11.15 2.75
N ILE A 220 0.90 10.31 1.93
CA ILE A 220 1.56 9.39 1.01
C ILE A 220 1.66 10.08 -0.34
N VAL A 221 2.88 10.19 -0.85
CA VAL A 221 3.19 10.94 -2.09
C VAL A 221 4.26 10.22 -2.89
N GLY A 222 4.25 10.48 -4.20
CA GLY A 222 5.36 10.18 -5.09
C GLY A 222 6.59 11.04 -4.79
N GLN A 223 7.73 10.61 -5.30
CA GLN A 223 9.01 11.32 -5.14
C GLN A 223 8.99 12.69 -5.84
N ASP A 224 8.24 12.81 -6.94
CA ASP A 224 8.02 14.02 -7.73
C ASP A 224 7.47 15.18 -6.90
N LEU A 225 6.40 14.95 -6.12
CA LEU A 225 5.79 16.01 -5.29
C LEU A 225 6.69 16.44 -4.13
N VAL A 226 7.50 15.51 -3.63
CA VAL A 226 8.50 15.78 -2.59
C VAL A 226 9.62 16.63 -3.17
N ASP A 227 10.12 16.28 -4.35
CA ASP A 227 11.20 17.01 -5.00
C ASP A 227 10.76 18.42 -5.36
N GLU A 228 9.55 18.65 -5.89
CA GLU A 228 9.07 20.01 -6.13
C GLU A 228 9.09 20.87 -4.87
N LYS A 229 8.67 20.32 -3.73
CA LYS A 229 8.65 21.06 -2.47
C LYS A 229 10.05 21.35 -1.93
N TYR A 230 10.93 20.35 -1.92
CA TYR A 230 12.20 20.40 -1.20
C TYR A 230 13.39 20.79 -2.07
N PHE A 231 13.34 20.57 -3.38
CA PHE A 231 14.41 20.91 -4.31
C PHE A 231 14.78 22.40 -4.26
N PRO A 232 13.83 23.37 -4.26
CA PRO A 232 14.19 24.78 -4.12
C PRO A 232 14.90 25.12 -2.80
N MET A 233 14.65 24.36 -1.73
CA MET A 233 15.30 24.55 -0.42
C MET A 233 16.73 24.03 -0.42
N VAL A 234 16.98 22.94 -1.13
CA VAL A 234 18.31 22.32 -1.29
C VAL A 234 19.15 23.07 -2.32
N ASN A 235 18.52 23.49 -3.43
CA ASN A 235 19.14 24.20 -4.54
C ASN A 235 19.26 25.71 -4.28
N ARG A 236 19.72 26.06 -3.07
CA ARG A 236 20.14 27.42 -2.72
C ARG A 236 21.65 27.54 -2.84
N PRO A 237 22.20 28.68 -3.29
CA PRO A 237 23.64 28.87 -3.35
C PRO A 237 24.24 28.67 -1.94
N LEU A 238 25.25 27.82 -1.84
CA LEU A 238 26.04 27.66 -0.62
C LEU A 238 26.64 29.03 -0.27
N SER A 239 26.07 29.69 0.73
CA SER A 239 26.59 30.98 1.18
C SER A 239 27.98 30.77 1.79
N THR A 240 29.00 31.27 1.11
CA THR A 240 30.39 31.34 1.61
C THR A 240 30.65 32.64 2.38
N THR A 241 29.63 33.46 2.63
CA THR A 241 29.76 34.75 3.33
C THR A 241 29.20 34.65 4.75
N ILE A 242 30.10 34.62 5.72
CA ILE A 242 29.79 34.83 7.14
C ILE A 242 29.63 36.34 7.33
N ASP A 243 28.44 36.89 7.09
CA ASP A 243 28.13 38.28 7.46
C ASP A 243 26.96 38.32 8.44
N GLY A 244 27.24 38.78 9.66
CA GLY A 244 26.19 39.21 10.61
C GLY A 244 25.69 38.20 11.65
N GLY A 245 26.44 37.14 11.97
CA GLY A 245 26.34 36.51 13.30
C GLY A 245 25.26 35.46 13.56
N LYS A 246 24.76 34.75 12.53
CA LYS A 246 24.04 33.46 12.71
C LYS A 246 24.39 32.42 11.62
N SER A 247 25.69 32.13 11.47
CA SER A 247 26.21 31.04 10.63
C SER A 247 26.25 29.69 11.37
N THR A 248 25.16 29.32 12.05
CA THR A 248 24.98 27.98 12.66
C THR A 248 23.67 27.32 12.22
N SER A 249 23.00 27.84 11.19
CA SER A 249 21.67 27.39 10.82
C SER A 249 21.53 26.78 9.42
N ASP A 250 22.52 26.86 8.52
CA ASP A 250 22.32 26.32 7.16
C ASP A 250 22.57 24.82 7.02
N GLU A 251 23.53 24.29 7.77
CA GLU A 251 23.70 22.84 7.95
C GLU A 251 22.57 22.26 8.80
N ALA A 252 22.16 22.95 9.87
CA ALA A 252 21.03 22.53 10.69
C ALA A 252 19.68 22.62 9.94
N VAL A 253 19.46 23.61 9.08
CA VAL A 253 18.27 23.69 8.20
C VAL A 253 18.33 22.58 7.15
N ARG A 254 19.51 22.27 6.59
CA ARG A 254 19.68 21.13 5.68
C ARG A 254 19.39 19.80 6.39
N ASP A 255 19.92 19.60 7.59
CA ASP A 255 19.71 18.38 8.40
C ASP A 255 18.27 18.26 8.90
N ILE A 256 17.61 19.35 9.30
CA ILE A 256 16.20 19.37 9.71
C ILE A 256 15.27 19.10 8.51
N VAL A 257 15.56 19.67 7.33
CA VAL A 257 14.80 19.44 6.09
C VAL A 257 14.90 17.98 5.63
N VAL A 258 16.06 17.35 5.81
CA VAL A 258 16.29 15.94 5.46
C VAL A 258 15.72 14.99 6.53
N SER A 259 15.68 15.40 7.81
CA SER A 259 15.34 14.54 8.95
C SER A 259 13.84 14.31 9.17
N ALA A 260 12.96 15.21 8.72
CA ALA A 260 11.50 15.00 8.81
C ALA A 260 10.74 15.66 7.66
N LYS A 261 10.60 14.95 6.53
CA LYS A 261 9.72 15.40 5.44
C LYS A 261 8.28 15.48 5.96
N GLN A 262 7.70 16.67 5.94
CA GLN A 262 6.32 16.96 6.32
C GLN A 262 5.62 17.72 5.20
N ILE A 263 4.38 17.36 4.88
CA ILE A 263 3.54 18.03 3.89
C ILE A 263 2.20 18.35 4.57
N GLY A 264 1.69 19.58 4.42
CA GLY A 264 0.44 20.02 5.04
C GLY A 264 0.45 19.94 6.57
N GLY A 265 1.61 20.07 7.21
CA GLY A 265 1.77 19.93 8.66
C GLY A 265 1.67 18.48 9.18
N ARG A 266 1.72 17.48 8.28
CA ARG A 266 1.67 16.05 8.61
C ARG A 266 2.94 15.33 8.13
N PRO A 267 3.34 14.21 8.75
CA PRO A 267 4.44 13.39 8.25
C PRO A 267 4.19 12.95 6.81
N ALA A 268 5.20 13.06 5.95
CA ALA A 268 5.15 12.52 4.60
C ALA A 268 5.81 11.13 4.54
N ALA A 269 5.18 10.19 3.85
CA ALA A 269 5.72 8.87 3.56
C ALA A 269 5.88 8.71 2.05
N ILE A 270 7.09 8.29 1.66
CA ILE A 270 7.40 7.92 0.28
C ILE A 270 7.35 6.40 0.23
N VAL A 271 6.54 5.87 -0.67
CA VAL A 271 6.28 4.44 -0.80
C VAL A 271 6.69 4.01 -2.21
N PRO A 272 7.33 2.85 -2.38
CA PRO A 272 7.67 2.35 -3.72
C PRO A 272 6.41 2.15 -4.57
N PHE A 273 6.53 2.37 -5.88
CA PHE A 273 5.44 2.23 -6.87
C PHE A 273 4.21 3.09 -6.56
N PHE A 274 4.37 4.20 -5.83
CA PHE A 274 3.29 5.15 -5.68
C PHE A 274 3.16 5.99 -6.98
N PRO A 275 1.96 6.16 -7.55
CA PRO A 275 1.78 6.89 -8.80
C PRO A 275 2.29 8.33 -8.71
N GLU A 276 2.99 8.79 -9.74
CA GLU A 276 3.40 10.18 -9.88
C GLU A 276 2.17 11.09 -10.01
N GLY A 277 2.32 12.37 -9.65
CA GLY A 277 1.23 13.35 -9.70
C GLY A 277 0.05 12.98 -8.79
N THR A 278 0.26 12.11 -7.80
CA THR A 278 -0.79 11.63 -6.89
C THR A 278 -0.41 11.91 -5.45
N MET A 279 -1.42 12.22 -4.62
CA MET A 279 -1.29 12.39 -3.19
C MET A 279 -2.45 11.68 -2.49
N ALA A 280 -2.16 10.83 -1.52
CA ALA A 280 -3.17 10.21 -0.66
C ALA A 280 -2.89 10.53 0.81
N ILE A 281 -3.93 10.84 1.59
CA ILE A 281 -3.79 11.16 3.01
C ILE A 281 -4.66 10.19 3.80
N THR A 282 -4.02 9.36 4.61
CA THR A 282 -4.68 8.34 5.44
C THR A 282 -3.75 7.89 6.57
N PRO A 283 -4.27 7.40 7.71
CA PRO A 283 -3.46 6.58 8.61
C PRO A 283 -3.02 5.31 7.89
N LEU A 284 -1.75 4.89 8.06
CA LEU A 284 -1.24 3.68 7.41
C LEU A 284 -1.98 2.41 7.87
N LYS A 285 -2.43 2.38 9.13
CA LYS A 285 -3.27 1.31 9.69
C LYS A 285 -4.70 1.29 9.16
N ASN A 286 -5.11 2.26 8.34
CA ASN A 286 -6.41 2.22 7.67
C ASN A 286 -6.35 1.37 6.39
N LEU A 287 -5.14 1.12 5.88
CA LEU A 287 -4.91 0.27 4.72
C LEU A 287 -4.71 -1.17 5.20
N SER A 288 -5.45 -2.08 4.57
CA SER A 288 -5.41 -3.50 4.87
C SER A 288 -5.24 -4.32 3.59
N ILE A 289 -4.51 -5.42 3.69
CA ILE A 289 -4.52 -6.54 2.75
C ILE A 289 -5.11 -7.73 3.49
N TYR A 290 -6.18 -8.30 2.96
CA TYR A 290 -6.76 -9.53 3.47
C TYR A 290 -6.30 -10.68 2.60
N TYR A 291 -5.83 -11.76 3.24
CA TYR A 291 -5.47 -13.00 2.54
C TYR A 291 -6.26 -14.17 3.10
N GLN A 292 -6.60 -15.14 2.25
CA GLN A 292 -7.33 -16.32 2.69
C GLN A 292 -6.43 -17.26 3.49
N ALA A 293 -6.74 -17.44 4.78
CA ALA A 293 -6.05 -18.39 5.65
C ALA A 293 -6.22 -19.83 5.15
N GLY A 294 -5.11 -20.52 4.93
CA GLY A 294 -5.04 -21.84 4.31
C GLY A 294 -5.35 -21.83 2.81
N GLY A 295 -5.48 -20.66 2.20
CA GLY A 295 -5.70 -20.49 0.76
C GLY A 295 -4.42 -20.59 -0.04
N ARG A 296 -3.25 -20.38 0.58
CA ARG A 296 -1.97 -20.43 -0.14
C ARG A 296 -1.58 -21.86 -0.52
N ARG A 297 -1.34 -22.07 -1.81
CA ARG A 297 -0.85 -23.33 -2.37
C ARG A 297 0.48 -23.09 -3.07
N ARG A 298 1.41 -24.04 -2.89
CA ARG A 298 2.73 -23.99 -3.51
C ARG A 298 3.06 -25.32 -4.15
N PHE A 299 3.66 -25.29 -5.32
CA PHE A 299 4.08 -26.47 -6.05
C PHE A 299 5.39 -26.20 -6.79
N ILE A 300 6.41 -27.01 -6.52
CA ILE A 300 7.73 -26.85 -7.13
C ILE A 300 8.01 -28.08 -7.99
N ARG A 301 8.33 -27.84 -9.26
CA ARG A 301 8.78 -28.90 -10.18
C ARG A 301 9.88 -28.39 -11.09
N GLU A 302 10.63 -29.32 -11.64
CA GLU A 302 11.51 -29.05 -12.77
C GLU A 302 10.72 -29.26 -14.07
N GLU A 303 10.94 -28.40 -15.06
CA GLU A 303 10.25 -28.43 -16.34
C GLU A 303 11.24 -28.58 -17.51
N PRO A 304 11.85 -29.77 -17.65
CA PRO A 304 12.87 -29.99 -18.66
C PRO A 304 12.33 -29.85 -20.10
N GLU A 305 11.02 -30.08 -20.30
CA GLU A 305 10.35 -29.98 -21.61
C GLU A 305 10.40 -28.56 -22.21
N MET A 306 10.35 -27.54 -21.36
CA MET A 306 10.43 -26.13 -21.77
C MET A 306 11.85 -25.57 -21.64
N MET A 307 12.85 -26.43 -21.38
CA MET A 307 14.20 -26.03 -20.95
C MET A 307 14.19 -25.03 -19.78
N ARG A 308 13.14 -25.10 -18.94
CA ARG A 308 13.02 -24.31 -17.73
C ARG A 308 13.68 -25.08 -16.60
N GLY A 309 14.41 -24.37 -15.73
CA GLY A 309 15.14 -25.00 -14.64
C GLY A 309 14.21 -25.51 -13.53
N MET A 310 14.20 -24.82 -12.40
CA MET A 310 13.23 -25.06 -11.32
C MET A 310 12.11 -24.01 -11.42
N VAL A 311 10.86 -24.46 -11.46
CA VAL A 311 9.67 -23.60 -11.45
C VAL A 311 8.95 -23.75 -10.12
N ASP A 312 8.59 -22.61 -9.53
CA ASP A 312 7.85 -22.50 -8.26
C ASP A 312 6.51 -21.82 -8.54
N TYR A 313 5.46 -22.63 -8.54
CA TYR A 313 4.09 -22.19 -8.70
C TYR A 313 3.50 -21.83 -7.35
N GLN A 314 2.98 -20.61 -7.21
CA GLN A 314 2.34 -20.15 -5.98
C GLN A 314 1.00 -19.51 -6.29
N SER A 315 0.00 -19.81 -5.47
CA SER A 315 -1.30 -19.15 -5.53
C SER A 315 -1.73 -18.70 -4.14
N SER A 316 -2.38 -17.56 -4.06
CA SER A 316 -3.05 -17.05 -2.86
C SER A 316 -4.34 -16.34 -3.26
N ASN A 317 -5.25 -16.16 -2.31
CA ASN A 317 -6.47 -15.40 -2.53
C ASN A 317 -6.41 -14.13 -1.68
N GLU A 318 -6.46 -12.96 -2.32
CA GLU A 318 -6.16 -11.69 -1.68
C GLU A 318 -7.13 -10.56 -2.07
N ALA A 319 -7.25 -9.57 -1.19
CA ALA A 319 -7.97 -8.33 -1.47
C ALA A 319 -7.37 -7.15 -0.73
N TYR A 320 -7.38 -6.00 -1.39
CA TYR A 320 -7.05 -4.71 -0.80
C TYR A 320 -8.30 -4.11 -0.15
N VAL A 321 -8.15 -3.55 1.05
CA VAL A 321 -9.27 -3.03 1.84
C VAL A 321 -8.88 -1.70 2.48
N ILE A 322 -9.78 -0.72 2.40
CA ILE A 322 -9.74 0.50 3.21
C ILE A 322 -10.74 0.31 4.35
N GLU A 323 -10.27 0.21 5.59
CA GLU A 323 -11.12 -0.07 6.76
C GLU A 323 -12.19 1.02 6.92
N SER A 324 -11.79 2.29 6.82
CA SER A 324 -12.67 3.46 6.88
C SER A 324 -12.38 4.40 5.72
N THR A 325 -13.28 4.46 4.74
CA THR A 325 -13.18 5.40 3.60
C THR A 325 -13.20 6.86 4.06
N ASP A 326 -13.87 7.14 5.18
CA ASP A 326 -13.90 8.48 5.79
C ASP A 326 -12.54 8.97 6.30
N HIS A 327 -11.57 8.06 6.50
CA HIS A 327 -10.21 8.37 6.95
C HIS A 327 -9.20 8.50 5.81
N MET A 328 -9.64 8.42 4.56
CA MET A 328 -8.78 8.53 3.39
C MET A 328 -9.34 9.55 2.41
N VAL A 329 -8.46 10.39 1.88
CA VAL A 329 -8.73 11.31 0.76
C VAL A 329 -7.55 11.27 -0.19
N MET A 330 -7.77 11.61 -1.45
CA MET A 330 -6.70 11.68 -2.44
C MET A 330 -6.91 12.77 -3.48
N ALA A 331 -5.81 13.19 -4.10
CA ALA A 331 -5.75 14.02 -5.28
C ALA A 331 -4.93 13.32 -6.36
N GLU A 332 -5.40 13.38 -7.60
CA GLU A 332 -4.74 12.77 -8.76
C GLU A 332 -4.49 13.82 -9.85
N ASN A 333 -3.55 13.50 -10.75
CA ASN A 333 -3.16 14.34 -11.88
C ASN A 333 -2.67 15.73 -11.43
N ILE A 334 -1.85 15.78 -10.40
CA ILE A 334 -1.19 16.99 -9.93
C ILE A 334 -0.09 17.37 -10.93
N THR A 335 -0.13 18.61 -11.43
CA THR A 335 0.85 19.13 -12.39
C THR A 335 1.40 20.48 -11.95
N PHE A 336 2.66 20.74 -12.27
CA PHE A 336 3.34 22.00 -11.94
C PHE A 336 3.39 22.99 -13.11
N THR A 337 2.91 22.56 -14.29
CA THR A 337 2.84 23.40 -15.48
C THR A 337 1.55 24.21 -15.50
N ALA A 338 1.64 25.42 -16.06
CA ALA A 338 0.44 26.19 -16.39
C ALA A 338 -0.42 25.44 -17.44
N PRO A 339 -1.76 25.58 -17.42
CA PRO A 339 -2.68 24.93 -18.36
C PRO A 339 -2.49 25.33 -19.82
#